data_AF-A0A9W6UDC3-F1
#
_entry.id   AF-A0A9W6UDC3-F1
#
_cell.length_a   1.000
_cell.length_b   1.000
_cell.length_c   1.000
_cell.angle_alpha   90.00
_cell.angle_beta   90.00
_cell.angle_gamma   90.00
#
_symmetry.space_group_name_H-M   'P 1'
#
loop_
_entity.id
_entity.type
_entity.pdbx_description
1 polymer ?
#
loop_
_entity_poly.entity_id
_entity_poly.type
_entity_poly.pdbx_seq_one_letter_code
_entity_poly.pdbx_strand_id
1 'polypeptide(L)'
;MVYVSNISHSINKKLVAKQYNGSTETLEKHMSPDYKADPKYRFYKSNHIESHLHEGIEATDFYDKLENVLSTQTSAFKVNIALGYKLVSKSDPDNTRYFNPNLANTYVFNKPVAINSKADI
;
A
#
# COMPACT_ATOMS: atom_id res chain seq x y z
N MET A 1 25.98 0.31 0.50
CA MET A 1 24.62 0.39 -0.09
C MET A 1 24.80 0.64 -1.57
N VAL A 2 24.41 -0.28 -2.44
CA VAL A 2 24.58 -0.16 -3.90
C VAL A 2 23.31 0.44 -4.48
N TYR A 3 23.40 1.62 -5.07
CA TYR A 3 22.28 2.28 -5.73
C TYR A 3 22.30 1.90 -7.21
N VAL A 4 21.38 1.03 -7.62
CA VAL A 4 21.17 0.70 -9.04
C VAL A 4 20.00 1.53 -9.54
N SER A 5 20.28 2.58 -10.30
CA SER A 5 19.26 3.38 -10.97
C SER A 5 18.76 2.67 -12.22
N ASN A 6 17.51 2.91 -12.61
CA ASN A 6 16.93 2.38 -13.85
C ASN A 6 16.98 0.84 -13.97
N ILE A 7 16.26 0.16 -13.08
CA ILE A 7 16.12 -1.31 -13.03
C ILE A 7 15.52 -1.92 -14.32
N SER A 8 14.94 -1.10 -15.20
CA SER A 8 14.41 -1.58 -16.49
C SER A 8 15.52 -2.07 -17.44
N HIS A 9 16.76 -1.58 -17.28
CA HIS A 9 17.89 -1.95 -18.13
C HIS A 9 18.41 -3.36 -17.82
N SER A 10 18.67 -4.17 -18.85
CA SER A 10 19.03 -5.59 -18.70
C SER A 10 20.29 -5.83 -17.85
N ILE A 11 21.29 -4.95 -17.96
CA ILE A 11 22.52 -5.01 -17.15
C ILE A 11 22.21 -4.80 -15.66
N ASN A 12 21.34 -3.85 -15.34
CA ASN A 12 20.96 -3.52 -13.97
C ASN A 12 20.14 -4.64 -13.33
N LYS A 13 19.24 -5.27 -14.11
CA LYS A 13 18.52 -6.48 -13.68
C LYS A 13 19.46 -7.60 -13.27
N LYS A 14 20.51 -7.86 -14.06
CA LYS A 14 21.52 -8.89 -13.74
C LYS A 14 22.28 -8.58 -12.46
N LEU A 15 22.65 -7.31 -12.26
CA LEU A 15 23.33 -6.86 -11.04
C LEU A 15 22.46 -7.07 -9.80
N VAL A 16 21.18 -6.68 -9.87
CA VAL A 16 20.24 -6.85 -8.77
C VAL A 16 19.93 -8.33 -8.53
N ALA A 17 19.66 -9.11 -9.57
CA ALA A 17 19.45 -10.55 -9.45
C ALA A 17 20.63 -11.25 -8.75
N LYS A 18 21.87 -10.90 -9.13
CA LYS A 18 23.09 -11.40 -8.48
C LYS A 18 23.21 -10.97 -7.02
N GLN A 19 22.92 -9.70 -6.71
CA GLN A 19 23.00 -9.15 -5.35
C GLN A 19 22.04 -9.86 -4.39
N TYR A 20 20.83 -10.18 -4.85
CA TYR A 20 19.79 -10.82 -4.05
C TYR A 20 19.70 -12.33 -4.26
N ASN A 21 20.68 -12.94 -4.92
CA ASN A 21 20.74 -14.37 -5.21
C ASN A 21 19.45 -14.92 -5.87
N GLY A 22 18.87 -14.15 -6.79
CA GLY A 22 17.68 -14.49 -7.56
C GLY A 22 17.96 -14.60 -9.07
N SER A 23 16.95 -15.02 -9.84
CA SER A 23 17.04 -15.02 -11.31
C SER A 23 16.51 -13.73 -11.92
N THR A 24 17.02 -13.38 -13.11
CA THR A 24 16.49 -12.24 -13.88
C THR A 24 15.04 -12.47 -14.29
N GLU A 25 14.63 -13.71 -14.54
CA GLU A 25 13.25 -14.07 -14.90
C GLU A 25 12.28 -13.82 -13.73
N THR A 26 12.68 -14.18 -12.51
CA THR A 26 11.91 -13.87 -11.31
C THR A 26 11.82 -12.36 -11.13
N LEU A 27 12.93 -11.63 -11.27
CA LEU A 27 12.94 -10.18 -11.17
C LEU A 27 12.03 -9.53 -12.23
N GLU A 28 12.08 -9.98 -13.48
CA GLU A 28 11.25 -9.48 -14.57
C GLU A 28 9.77 -9.80 -14.38
N LYS A 29 9.47 -11.00 -13.88
CA LYS A 29 8.13 -11.38 -13.48
C LYS A 29 7.60 -10.42 -12.42
N HIS A 30 8.33 -10.17 -11.33
CA HIS A 30 7.89 -9.27 -10.26
C HIS A 30 7.82 -7.78 -10.67
N MET A 31 8.56 -7.38 -11.71
CA MET A 31 8.55 -6.03 -12.25
C MET A 31 7.54 -5.81 -13.38
N SER A 32 6.90 -6.88 -13.88
CA SER A 32 5.94 -6.77 -14.98
C SER A 32 4.70 -5.96 -14.54
N PRO A 33 4.19 -5.04 -15.38
CA PRO A 33 2.92 -4.34 -15.11
C PRO A 33 1.75 -5.29 -14.89
N ASP A 34 1.79 -6.46 -15.55
CA ASP A 34 0.77 -7.50 -15.48
C ASP A 34 0.98 -8.48 -14.33
N TYR A 35 2.10 -8.36 -13.60
CA TYR A 35 2.31 -9.12 -12.38
C TYR A 35 1.39 -8.58 -11.30
N LYS A 36 0.19 -9.14 -11.27
CA LYS A 36 -0.76 -8.99 -10.17
C LYS A 36 -0.17 -9.66 -8.94
N ALA A 37 0.64 -8.87 -8.24
CA ALA A 37 0.83 -8.89 -6.81
C ALA A 37 -0.51 -9.20 -6.14
N ASP A 38 -0.54 -10.26 -5.32
CA ASP A 38 -1.60 -10.63 -4.38
C ASP A 38 -3.06 -10.53 -4.90
N PRO A 39 -3.86 -11.61 -4.96
CA PRO A 39 -5.30 -11.51 -5.29
C PRO A 39 -6.07 -10.50 -4.40
N LYS A 40 -5.50 -10.11 -3.26
CA LYS A 40 -6.01 -9.12 -2.32
C LYS A 40 -5.56 -7.68 -2.61
N TYR A 41 -4.78 -7.42 -3.65
CA TYR A 41 -4.36 -6.08 -4.05
C TYR A 41 -5.06 -5.61 -5.33
N ARG A 42 -5.61 -4.39 -5.31
CA ARG A 42 -6.19 -3.74 -6.48
C ARG A 42 -5.67 -2.32 -6.60
N PHE A 43 -5.29 -1.94 -7.82
CA PHE A 43 -4.77 -0.62 -8.14
C PHE A 43 -5.67 0.08 -9.15
N TYR A 44 -6.00 1.34 -8.88
CA TYR A 44 -6.77 2.19 -9.78
C TYR A 44 -6.08 3.54 -9.92
N LYS A 45 -5.88 4.00 -11.17
CA LYS A 45 -5.29 5.29 -11.47
C LYS A 45 -6.18 6.11 -12.40
N SER A 46 -6.33 7.38 -12.07
CA SER A 46 -6.98 8.41 -12.89
C SER A 46 -6.05 9.62 -13.04
N ASN A 47 -6.45 10.62 -13.81
CA ASN A 47 -5.65 11.84 -14.03
C ASN A 47 -5.31 12.61 -12.75
N HIS A 48 -6.10 12.43 -11.68
CA HIS A 48 -5.98 13.22 -10.45
C HIS A 48 -5.97 12.38 -9.17
N ILE A 49 -6.28 11.09 -9.25
CA ILE A 49 -6.41 10.20 -8.09
C ILE A 49 -5.74 8.88 -8.40
N GLU A 50 -4.94 8.43 -7.43
CA GLU A 50 -4.38 7.10 -7.36
C GLU A 50 -4.98 6.38 -6.14
N SER A 51 -5.39 5.12 -6.31
CA SER A 51 -6.04 4.31 -5.28
C SER A 51 -5.41 2.93 -5.20
N HIS A 52 -5.01 2.58 -3.98
CA HIS A 52 -4.39 1.30 -3.62
C HIS A 52 -5.30 0.60 -2.61
N LEU A 53 -5.90 -0.52 -3.00
CA LEU A 53 -6.73 -1.36 -2.12
C LEU A 53 -5.96 -2.61 -1.74
N HIS A 54 -5.73 -2.82 -0.44
CA HIS A 54 -5.16 -4.04 0.11
C HIS A 54 -6.18 -4.73 1.03
N GLU A 55 -6.49 -6.00 0.78
CA GLU A 55 -7.39 -6.81 1.61
C GLU A 55 -6.57 -7.75 2.51
N GLY A 56 -7.03 -8.03 3.74
CA GLY A 56 -6.45 -9.05 4.62
C GLY A 56 -4.96 -8.87 4.95
N ILE A 57 -4.54 -7.62 5.19
CA ILE A 57 -3.18 -7.27 5.60
C ILE A 57 -3.02 -7.35 7.13
N GLU A 58 -1.86 -7.81 7.58
CA GLU A 58 -1.46 -7.72 8.99
C GLU A 58 -1.11 -6.27 9.36
N ALA A 59 -1.18 -5.96 10.66
CA ALA A 59 -0.93 -4.60 11.14
C ALA A 59 0.51 -4.13 10.87
N THR A 60 1.50 -5.03 10.92
CA THR A 60 2.90 -4.72 10.58
C THR A 60 3.05 -4.39 9.10
N ASP A 61 2.40 -5.18 8.24
CA ASP A 61 2.48 -5.04 6.80
C ASP A 61 1.79 -3.77 6.29
N PHE A 62 0.81 -3.25 7.05
CA PHE A 62 0.16 -1.97 6.75
C PHE A 62 1.16 -0.81 6.72
N TYR A 63 2.05 -0.72 7.71
CA TYR A 63 3.00 0.37 7.81
C TYR A 63 4.03 0.33 6.68
N ASP A 64 4.58 -0.84 6.38
CA ASP A 64 5.53 -1.02 5.27
C ASP A 64 4.91 -0.66 3.92
N LYS A 65 3.63 -1.05 3.72
CA LYS A 65 2.89 -0.72 2.49
C LYS A 65 2.62 0.78 2.39
N LEU A 66 2.21 1.42 3.49
CA LEU A 66 2.01 2.86 3.54
C LEU A 66 3.31 3.60 3.23
N GLU A 67 4.42 3.23 3.88
CA GLU A 67 5.74 3.81 3.62
C GLU A 67 6.16 3.68 2.15
N ASN A 68 5.93 2.52 1.55
CA ASN A 68 6.23 2.30 0.12
C ASN A 68 5.39 3.22 -0.79
N VAL A 69 4.08 3.36 -0.51
CA VAL A 69 3.22 4.29 -1.25
C VAL A 69 3.70 5.73 -1.07
N LEU A 70 4.09 6.14 0.14
CA LEU A 70 4.52 7.52 0.42
C LEU A 70 5.90 7.85 -0.18
N SER A 71 6.84 6.90 -0.12
CA SER A 71 8.24 7.09 -0.56
C SER A 71 8.40 7.16 -2.07
N THR A 72 7.42 6.66 -2.82
CA THR A 72 7.43 6.66 -4.29
C THR A 72 6.85 7.95 -4.91
N GLN A 73 6.29 8.84 -4.08
CA GLN A 73 5.68 10.06 -4.55
C GLN A 73 6.71 11.16 -4.82
N THR A 74 6.62 11.76 -6.00
CA THR A 74 7.55 12.81 -6.47
C THR A 74 6.98 14.23 -6.36
N SER A 75 5.75 14.36 -5.87
CA SER A 75 5.01 15.63 -5.73
C SER A 75 4.40 15.72 -4.33
N ALA A 76 3.87 16.89 -3.96
CA ALA A 76 3.07 17.01 -2.75
C ALA A 76 1.66 16.43 -3.01
N PHE A 77 1.21 15.53 -2.14
CA PHE A 77 -0.09 14.86 -2.23
C PHE A 77 -0.80 14.91 -0.89
N LYS A 78 -2.12 14.74 -0.93
CA LYS A 78 -2.95 14.56 0.26
C LYS A 78 -3.43 13.13 0.29
N VAL A 79 -3.28 12.48 1.44
CA VAL A 79 -3.65 11.07 1.63
C VAL A 79 -4.92 11.00 2.46
N ASN A 80 -5.86 10.19 1.98
CA ASN A 80 -6.97 9.71 2.76
C ASN A 80 -6.77 8.22 3.05
N ILE A 81 -6.98 7.81 4.30
CA ILE A 81 -6.88 6.41 4.71
C ILE A 81 -8.19 6.00 5.36
N ALA A 82 -8.93 5.08 4.72
CA ALA A 82 -10.11 4.45 5.32
C ALA A 82 -9.75 3.03 5.74
N LEU A 83 -9.90 2.72 7.03
CA LEU A 83 -9.61 1.40 7.58
C LEU A 83 -10.91 0.64 7.82
N GLY A 84 -10.98 -0.59 7.31
CA GLY A 84 -11.99 -1.57 7.66
C GLY A 84 -11.40 -2.60 8.61
N TYR A 85 -12.21 -3.15 9.52
CA TYR A 85 -11.73 -4.16 10.45
C TYR A 85 -12.82 -5.16 10.81
N LYS A 86 -12.38 -6.36 11.18
CA LYS A 86 -13.23 -7.41 11.75
C LYS A 86 -13.04 -7.42 13.25
N LEU A 87 -14.08 -7.10 14.01
CA LEU A 87 -14.08 -7.25 15.45
C LEU A 87 -14.44 -8.70 15.80
N VAL A 88 -13.49 -9.42 16.39
CA VAL A 88 -13.66 -10.79 16.89
C VAL A 88 -13.82 -10.74 18.39
N SER A 89 -14.96 -11.17 18.91
CA SER A 89 -15.18 -11.27 20.35
C SER A 89 -14.35 -12.39 20.96
N LYS A 90 -13.71 -12.12 22.10
CA LYS A 90 -12.94 -13.13 22.85
C LYS A 90 -13.81 -14.03 23.72
N SER A 91 -15.01 -13.56 24.09
CA SER A 91 -15.93 -14.25 24.99
C SER A 91 -17.06 -14.98 24.27
N ASP A 92 -17.29 -14.67 22.99
CA ASP A 92 -18.33 -15.25 22.16
C ASP A 92 -17.76 -15.50 20.75
N PRO A 93 -17.38 -16.75 20.43
CA PRO A 93 -16.72 -17.11 19.17
C PRO A 93 -17.56 -16.79 17.93
N ASP A 94 -18.88 -16.77 18.05
CA ASP A 94 -19.80 -16.56 16.92
C ASP A 94 -20.10 -15.07 16.71
N ASN A 95 -19.83 -14.23 17.70
CA ASN A 95 -19.99 -12.78 17.59
C ASN A 95 -18.78 -12.14 16.91
N THR A 96 -18.79 -12.22 15.59
CA THR A 96 -17.85 -11.50 14.76
C THR A 96 -18.57 -10.42 13.96
N ARG A 97 -18.08 -9.17 14.03
CA ARG A 97 -18.69 -8.03 13.34
C ARG A 97 -17.71 -7.41 12.35
N TYR A 98 -18.17 -7.17 11.12
CA TYR A 98 -17.38 -6.53 10.10
C TYR A 98 -17.73 -5.05 9.99
N PHE A 99 -16.70 -4.19 10.08
CA PHE A 99 -16.81 -2.76 9.89
C PHE A 99 -16.15 -2.42 8.55
N ASN A 100 -16.98 -2.03 7.58
CA ASN A 100 -16.51 -1.60 6.27
C ASN A 100 -15.70 -0.30 6.38
N PRO A 101 -14.61 -0.15 5.60
CA PRO A 101 -13.93 1.13 5.48
C PRO A 101 -14.91 2.17 4.93
N ASN A 102 -15.06 3.30 5.63
CA ASN A 102 -15.98 4.36 5.23
C ASN A 102 -15.22 5.55 4.61
N LEU A 103 -15.20 5.60 3.28
CA LEU A 103 -14.57 6.69 2.54
C LEU A 103 -15.28 8.05 2.73
N ALA A 104 -16.55 8.06 3.15
CA ALA A 104 -17.28 9.30 3.41
C ALA A 104 -16.77 10.03 4.66
N ASN A 105 -16.05 9.35 5.56
CA ASN A 105 -15.48 9.94 6.77
C ASN A 105 -14.00 10.34 6.61
N THR A 106 -13.37 10.00 5.49
CA THR A 106 -11.99 10.41 5.21
C THR A 106 -12.01 11.70 4.41
N TYR A 107 -12.23 12.84 5.07
CA TYR A 107 -12.25 14.13 4.38
C TYR A 107 -10.81 14.64 4.17
N VAL A 108 -10.45 14.91 2.91
CA VAL A 108 -9.23 15.66 2.61
C VAL A 108 -9.50 17.14 2.87
N PHE A 109 -8.93 17.69 3.94
CA PHE A 109 -9.02 19.13 4.16
C PHE A 109 -8.09 19.89 3.22
N ASN A 110 -8.61 20.95 2.60
CA ASN A 110 -7.81 21.83 1.75
C ASN A 110 -6.82 22.69 2.55
N LYS A 111 -7.04 22.83 3.87
CA LYS A 111 -6.23 23.60 4.83
C LYS A 111 -5.83 22.71 6.02
N PRO A 112 -4.78 23.07 6.79
CA PRO A 112 -4.46 22.39 8.04
C PRO A 112 -5.66 22.41 9.00
N VAL A 113 -5.95 21.28 9.63
CA VAL A 113 -6.99 21.14 10.67
C VAL A 113 -6.32 20.64 11.94
N ALA A 114 -6.67 21.26 13.07
CA ALA A 114 -6.19 20.80 14.36
C ALA A 114 -6.94 19.53 14.77
N ILE A 115 -6.19 18.48 15.12
CA ILE A 115 -6.74 17.25 15.71
C ILE A 115 -6.78 17.48 17.23
N ASN A 116 -7.98 17.69 17.77
CA ASN A 116 -8.17 17.98 19.19
C ASN A 116 -8.69 16.77 19.96
N SER A 117 -9.23 15.77 19.27
CA SER A 117 -9.78 14.56 19.85
C SER A 117 -9.61 13.35 18.93
N LYS A 118 -9.77 12.14 19.48
CA LYS A 118 -9.78 10.89 18.71
C LYS A 118 -10.95 10.82 17.71
N ALA A 119 -12.01 11.59 17.92
CA ALA A 119 -13.15 11.66 16.99
C ALA A 119 -12.87 12.54 15.76
N ASP A 120 -11.79 13.32 15.78
CA ASP A 120 -11.35 14.16 14.66
C ASP A 120 -10.46 13.37 13.66
N ILE A 121 -10.15 12.11 13.98
CA ILE A 121 -9.34 11.17 13.16
C ILE A 121 -10.27 10.21 12.41
#